data_AF-A0A2C6A0V3-F1
#
_entry.id   AF-A0A2C6A0V3-F1
#
_cell.length_a   1.000
_cell.length_b   1.000
_cell.length_c   1.000
_cell.angle_alpha   90.00
_cell.angle_beta   90.00
_cell.angle_gamma   90.00
#
_symmetry.space_group_name_H-M   'P 1'
#
loop_
_entity.id
_entity.type
_entity.pdbx_description
1 polymer ?
#
loop_
_entity_poly.entity_id
_entity_poly.type
_entity_poly.pdbx_seq_one_letter_code
_entity_poly.pdbx_strand_id
1 'polypeptide(L)'
;MRRRGLVVDCYTYGSPRVGNEAFVGLLARGRGRCWRVTHLDDPVPRLPPMSVGYRHVSPEYWLARGAPAQDAYGPRDVRVCYGSANAQCNANIDTFSFDSHLHYFRTIAACAQSAFRWRRDAGPSAEELGQRLVEWNRMDREQLFSLLP
;
A
#
# COMPACT_ATOMS: atom_id res chain seq x y z
N MET A 1 -18.62 5.39 11.15
CA MET A 1 -18.33 4.95 12.54
C MET A 1 -17.76 6.09 13.38
N ARG A 2 -16.49 6.52 13.21
CA ARG A 2 -15.85 7.53 14.08
C ARG A 2 -16.59 8.88 14.17
N ARG A 3 -17.13 9.38 13.05
CA ARG A 3 -17.97 10.61 13.05
C ARG A 3 -19.23 10.51 13.91
N ARG A 4 -19.69 9.29 14.23
CA ARG A 4 -20.84 9.03 15.11
C ARG A 4 -20.43 8.81 16.57
N GLY A 5 -19.19 9.16 16.95
CA GLY A 5 -18.69 9.03 18.33
C GLY A 5 -18.10 7.67 18.70
N LEU A 6 -18.12 6.69 17.77
CA LEU A 6 -17.56 5.36 18.02
C LEU A 6 -16.02 5.37 17.92
N VAL A 7 -15.33 4.83 18.91
CA VAL A 7 -13.88 4.57 18.85
C VAL A 7 -13.67 3.26 18.10
N VAL A 8 -13.07 3.32 16.92
CA VAL A 8 -12.88 2.16 16.04
C VAL A 8 -11.46 2.16 15.50
N ASP A 9 -10.75 1.05 15.63
CA ASP A 9 -9.47 0.85 14.95
C ASP A 9 -9.69 0.26 13.55
N CYS A 10 -8.85 0.65 12.60
CA CYS A 10 -8.87 0.15 11.23
C CYS A 10 -7.62 -0.70 11.02
N TYR A 11 -7.78 -1.89 10.45
CA TYR A 11 -6.68 -2.76 10.04
C TYR A 11 -6.80 -2.99 8.54
N THR A 12 -5.76 -2.62 7.80
CA THR A 12 -5.74 -2.77 6.34
C THR A 12 -4.49 -3.51 5.89
N TYR A 13 -4.63 -4.34 4.87
CA TYR A 13 -3.58 -5.18 4.30
C TYR A 13 -3.58 -4.92 2.79
N GLY A 14 -2.45 -4.50 2.22
CA GLY A 14 -2.35 -4.22 0.78
C GLY A 14 -3.25 -3.07 0.30
N SER A 15 -3.68 -2.18 1.21
CA SER A 15 -4.63 -1.13 0.84
C SER A 15 -3.98 -0.08 -0.07
N PRO A 16 -4.69 0.37 -1.13
CA PRO A 16 -4.29 1.57 -1.86
C PRO A 16 -4.44 2.82 -0.98
N ARG A 17 -3.90 3.95 -1.46
CA ARG A 17 -4.20 5.30 -0.96
C ARG A 17 -5.66 5.61 -1.26
N VAL A 18 -6.37 6.20 -0.30
CA VAL A 18 -7.83 6.39 -0.38
C VAL A 18 -8.27 7.85 -0.27
N GLY A 19 -7.33 8.78 -0.14
CA GLY A 19 -7.63 10.20 -0.04
C GLY A 19 -6.39 11.07 -0.07
N ASN A 20 -6.60 12.38 0.03
CA ASN A 20 -5.55 13.39 0.07
C ASN A 20 -5.05 13.66 1.50
N GLU A 21 -4.18 14.65 1.66
CA GLU A 21 -3.60 15.05 2.95
C GLU A 21 -4.69 15.41 4.00
N ALA A 22 -5.73 16.15 3.59
CA ALA A 22 -6.82 16.51 4.49
C ALA A 22 -7.59 15.28 5.00
N PHE A 23 -7.82 14.30 4.13
CA PHE A 23 -8.49 13.06 4.49
C PHE A 23 -7.67 12.23 5.49
N VAL A 24 -6.38 12.02 5.23
CA VAL A 24 -5.52 11.24 6.14
C VAL A 24 -5.27 11.99 7.46
N GLY A 25 -5.22 13.32 7.41
CA GLY A 25 -5.17 14.18 8.60
C GLY A 25 -6.41 14.05 9.48
N LEU A 26 -7.61 13.91 8.89
CA LEU A 26 -8.84 13.65 9.65
C LEU A 26 -8.75 12.31 10.40
N LEU A 27 -8.20 11.27 9.76
CA LEU A 27 -8.04 9.96 10.38
C LEU A 27 -7.01 9.97 11.51
N ALA A 28 -5.92 10.72 11.34
CA ALA A 28 -4.85 10.87 12.34
C ALA A 28 -5.31 11.61 13.60
N ARG A 29 -6.25 12.56 13.47
CA ARG A 29 -6.80 13.33 14.61
C ARG A 29 -7.96 12.63 15.32
N GLY A 30 -8.55 11.60 14.71
CA GLY A 30 -9.71 10.88 15.26
C GLY A 30 -9.35 9.97 16.44
N ARG A 31 -10.37 9.55 17.19
CA ARG A 31 -10.23 8.49 18.21
C ARG A 31 -10.17 7.12 17.50
N GLY A 32 -9.16 6.33 17.84
CA GLY A 32 -8.85 5.05 17.19
C GLY A 32 -7.70 5.16 16.20
N ARG A 33 -7.02 4.04 15.92
CA ARG A 33 -5.80 3.97 15.11
C ARG A 33 -6.05 3.30 13.77
N CYS A 34 -5.19 3.59 12.80
CA CYS A 34 -5.17 2.90 11.52
C CYS A 34 -3.85 2.12 11.43
N TRP A 35 -3.95 0.80 11.38
CA TRP A 35 -2.85 -0.13 11.23
C TRP A 35 -2.80 -0.57 9.77
N ARG A 36 -1.90 0.04 9.00
CA ARG A 36 -1.72 -0.26 7.59
C ARG A 36 -0.53 -1.20 7.41
N VAL A 37 -0.79 -2.42 6.96
CA VAL A 37 0.22 -3.43 6.68
C VAL A 37 0.45 -3.52 5.18
N THR A 38 1.72 -3.54 4.77
CA THR A 38 2.17 -3.68 3.38
C THR A 38 3.16 -4.83 3.29
N HIS A 39 3.25 -5.49 2.14
CA HIS A 39 4.10 -6.66 1.95
C HIS A 39 5.03 -6.49 0.77
N LEU A 40 6.35 -6.61 1.02
CA LEU A 40 7.42 -6.57 0.02
C LEU A 40 7.12 -5.57 -1.10
N ASP A 41 7.00 -6.07 -2.32
CA ASP A 41 6.80 -5.32 -3.54
C ASP A 41 5.35 -5.35 -4.04
N ASP A 42 4.38 -5.50 -3.14
CA ASP A 42 2.96 -5.31 -3.45
C ASP A 42 2.75 -3.94 -4.14
N PRO A 43 2.23 -3.91 -5.38
CA PRO A 43 2.03 -2.66 -6.12
C PRO A 43 0.82 -1.85 -5.64
N VAL A 44 -0.17 -2.46 -4.98
CA VAL A 44 -1.45 -1.80 -4.67
C VAL A 44 -1.29 -0.64 -3.68
N PRO A 45 -0.50 -0.75 -2.58
CA PRO A 45 -0.23 0.38 -1.70
C PRO A 45 0.51 1.54 -2.37
N ARG A 46 1.03 1.38 -3.59
CA ARG A 46 1.67 2.46 -4.35
C ARG A 46 0.70 3.23 -5.24
N LEU A 47 -0.60 2.91 -5.17
CA LEU A 47 -1.64 3.52 -5.99
C LEU A 47 -2.74 4.15 -5.13
N PRO A 48 -3.44 5.18 -5.63
CA PRO A 48 -3.04 6.04 -6.75
C PRO A 48 -1.76 6.82 -6.40
N PRO A 49 -0.97 7.31 -7.38
CA PRO A 49 0.32 7.95 -7.14
C PRO A 49 0.25 9.17 -6.19
N MET A 50 1.29 9.39 -5.39
CA MET A 50 1.44 10.57 -4.52
C MET A 50 1.57 11.87 -5.31
N SER A 51 2.15 11.79 -6.50
CA SER A 51 2.28 12.87 -7.48
C SER A 51 0.95 13.54 -7.85
N VAL A 52 -0.15 12.79 -7.79
CA VAL A 52 -1.52 13.32 -8.02
C VAL A 52 -2.27 13.64 -6.72
N GLY A 53 -1.54 13.83 -5.61
CA GLY A 53 -2.09 14.36 -4.35
C GLY A 53 -2.67 13.32 -3.38
N TYR A 54 -2.56 12.03 -3.70
CA TYR A 54 -2.99 10.96 -2.80
C TYR A 54 -1.97 10.72 -1.69
N ARG A 55 -2.47 10.36 -0.51
CA ARG A 55 -1.67 10.19 0.71
C ARG A 55 -2.10 8.94 1.46
N HIS A 56 -1.19 8.41 2.25
CA HIS A 56 -1.45 7.31 3.15
C HIS A 56 -1.72 7.78 4.58
N VAL A 57 -2.44 6.96 5.33
CA VAL A 57 -2.41 7.04 6.79
C VAL A 57 -1.07 6.52 7.31
N SER A 58 -0.58 7.16 8.37
CA SER A 58 0.66 6.79 9.07
C SER A 58 0.33 6.09 10.39
N PRO A 59 1.14 5.11 10.85
CA PRO A 59 2.33 4.56 10.18
C PRO A 59 2.04 3.41 9.21
N GLU A 60 3.06 3.06 8.43
CA GLU A 60 3.15 1.81 7.66
C GLU A 60 3.84 0.73 8.49
N TYR A 61 3.29 -0.49 8.49
CA TYR A 61 3.94 -1.71 8.99
C TYR A 61 4.31 -2.58 7.80
N TRP A 62 5.53 -2.44 7.31
CA TRP A 62 5.99 -3.10 6.09
C TRP A 62 6.69 -4.42 6.41
N LEU A 63 6.16 -5.51 5.85
CA LEU A 63 6.80 -6.83 5.84
C LEU A 63 7.96 -6.78 4.84
N ALA A 64 9.16 -6.52 5.37
CA ALA A 64 10.28 -5.95 4.63
C ALA A 64 11.22 -6.98 3.99
N ARG A 65 11.10 -8.26 4.37
CA ARG A 65 12.02 -9.34 4.00
C ARG A 65 11.23 -10.60 3.67
N GLY A 66 11.85 -11.54 2.96
CA GLY A 66 11.21 -12.80 2.57
C GLY A 66 10.93 -12.88 1.08
N ALA A 67 9.91 -13.66 0.72
CA ALA A 67 9.50 -13.91 -0.66
C ALA A 67 8.04 -13.50 -0.89
N PRO A 68 7.63 -13.18 -2.14
CA PRO A 68 6.27 -12.72 -2.46
C PRO A 68 5.11 -13.61 -1.94
N ALA A 69 5.28 -14.93 -1.88
CA ALA A 69 4.26 -15.87 -1.38
C ALA A 69 4.52 -16.33 0.07
N GLN A 70 5.31 -15.58 0.85
CA GLN A 70 5.62 -15.93 2.24
C GLN A 70 4.47 -15.54 3.18
N ASP A 71 4.10 -16.46 4.05
CA ASP A 71 3.08 -16.24 5.08
C ASP A 71 3.67 -16.16 6.51
N ALA A 72 4.82 -16.79 6.73
CA ALA A 72 5.47 -16.77 8.04
C ALA A 72 6.24 -15.46 8.25
N TYR A 73 5.77 -14.63 9.17
CA TYR A 73 6.39 -13.35 9.53
C TYR A 73 6.46 -13.19 11.04
N GLY A 74 7.63 -12.78 11.54
CA GLY A 74 7.81 -12.43 12.95
C GLY A 74 7.86 -10.90 13.16
N PRO A 75 7.77 -10.42 14.42
CA PRO A 75 7.87 -8.99 14.72
C PRO A 75 9.15 -8.33 14.19
N ARG A 76 10.26 -9.08 14.08
CA ARG A 76 11.55 -8.58 13.57
C ARG A 76 11.54 -8.28 12.08
N ASP A 77 10.59 -8.83 11.33
CA ASP A 77 10.47 -8.69 9.88
C ASP A 77 9.64 -7.47 9.47
N VAL A 78 9.06 -6.79 10.46
CA VAL A 78 8.26 -5.59 10.27
C VAL A 78 9.15 -4.36 10.40
N ARG A 79 9.25 -3.58 9.33
CA ARG A 79 9.80 -2.22 9.36
C ARG A 79 8.67 -1.21 9.47
N VAL A 80 8.78 -0.28 10.41
CA VAL A 80 7.80 0.80 10.57
C VAL A 80 8.26 2.05 9.84
N CYS A 81 7.44 2.58 8.93
CA CYS A 81 7.68 3.85 8.26
C CYS A 81 6.60 4.87 8.65
N TYR A 82 7.03 6.10 8.98
CA TYR A 82 6.16 7.18 9.40
C TYR A 82 5.99 8.23 8.28
N GLY A 83 4.86 8.94 8.32
CA GLY A 83 4.54 10.02 7.39
C GLY A 83 3.46 9.63 6.39
N SER A 84 2.66 10.62 5.97
CA SER A 84 1.58 10.45 5.00
C SER A 84 2.07 10.30 3.55
N ALA A 85 3.28 10.77 3.29
CA ALA A 85 4.02 10.62 2.03
C ALA A 85 5.44 10.14 2.34
N ASN A 86 5.65 8.82 2.33
CA ASN A 86 6.91 8.19 2.66
C ASN A 86 7.26 7.15 1.58
N ALA A 87 8.47 7.28 1.01
CA ALA A 87 9.00 6.34 0.01
C ALA A 87 10.22 5.56 0.52
N GLN A 88 10.29 5.32 1.83
CA GLN A 88 11.34 4.54 2.45
C GLN A 88 10.95 3.07 2.65
N CYS A 89 9.65 2.73 2.71
CA CYS A 89 9.12 1.34 2.84
C CYS A 89 8.64 0.73 1.51
N ASN A 90 7.41 0.22 1.39
CA ASN A 90 6.91 -0.48 0.20
C ASN A 90 7.05 0.36 -1.09
N ALA A 91 6.90 1.67 -0.99
CA ALA A 91 7.07 2.60 -2.11
C ALA A 91 8.54 2.80 -2.56
N ASN A 92 9.53 2.26 -1.85
CA ASN A 92 10.94 2.35 -2.26
C ASN A 92 11.35 1.28 -3.29
N ILE A 93 10.45 0.35 -3.63
CA ILE A 93 10.80 -0.83 -4.44
C ILE A 93 10.37 -0.62 -5.89
N ASP A 94 11.28 -0.81 -6.83
CA ASP A 94 11.03 -0.60 -8.27
C ASP A 94 10.51 -1.86 -8.99
N THR A 95 10.47 -3.00 -8.31
CA THR A 95 9.80 -4.22 -8.79
C THR A 95 8.38 -4.28 -8.26
N PHE A 96 7.58 -5.18 -8.80
CA PHE A 96 6.31 -5.55 -8.21
C PHE A 96 6.04 -7.04 -8.35
N SER A 97 5.25 -7.57 -7.42
CA SER A 97 4.70 -8.92 -7.51
C SER A 97 3.25 -8.91 -7.06
N PHE A 98 2.36 -9.52 -7.86
CA PHE A 98 0.99 -9.74 -7.46
C PHE A 98 0.88 -10.78 -6.34
N ASP A 99 1.83 -11.70 -6.22
CA ASP A 99 1.86 -12.65 -5.11
C ASP A 99 2.07 -11.92 -3.76
N SER A 100 2.94 -10.90 -3.75
CA SER A 100 3.13 -10.04 -2.56
C SER A 100 1.81 -9.38 -2.13
N HIS A 101 0.91 -9.08 -3.07
CA HIS A 101 -0.41 -8.54 -2.75
C HIS A 101 -1.38 -9.60 -2.19
N LEU A 102 -1.26 -10.86 -2.63
CA LEU A 102 -2.15 -11.94 -2.25
C LEU A 102 -1.80 -12.59 -0.91
N HIS A 103 -0.63 -12.28 -0.34
CA HIS A 103 -0.12 -12.88 0.88
C HIS A 103 0.11 -11.84 1.99
N TYR A 104 -0.60 -12.00 3.11
CA TYR A 104 -0.47 -11.18 4.31
C TYR A 104 -0.70 -12.07 5.55
N PHE A 105 0.36 -12.75 5.99
CA PHE A 105 0.32 -13.81 7.03
C PHE A 105 -0.42 -15.10 6.62
N ARG A 106 -1.07 -15.07 5.46
CA ARG A 106 -1.80 -16.14 4.78
C ARG A 106 -2.24 -15.62 3.41
N THR A 107 -2.66 -16.50 2.53
CA THR A 107 -3.37 -16.08 1.31
C THR A 107 -4.68 -15.37 1.66
N ILE A 108 -4.78 -14.07 1.33
CA ILE A 108 -5.98 -13.26 1.64
C ILE A 108 -7.14 -13.51 0.67
N ALA A 109 -6.85 -14.01 -0.53
CA ALA A 109 -7.81 -14.30 -1.58
C ALA A 109 -8.18 -15.80 -1.69
N ALA A 110 -7.91 -16.62 -0.67
CA ALA A 110 -8.09 -18.07 -0.71
C ALA A 110 -9.54 -18.52 -1.04
N CYS A 111 -10.53 -17.70 -0.71
CA CYS A 111 -11.95 -17.99 -0.99
C CYS A 111 -12.45 -17.43 -2.33
N ALA A 112 -11.60 -16.76 -3.11
CA ALA A 112 -12.01 -16.24 -4.41
C ALA A 112 -12.13 -17.41 -5.41
N GLN A 113 -13.33 -17.62 -5.96
CA GLN A 113 -13.61 -18.64 -6.98
C GLN A 113 -12.71 -18.50 -8.22
N SER A 114 -12.17 -17.30 -8.41
CA SER A 114 -10.95 -16.98 -9.16
C SER A 114 -10.53 -15.60 -8.69
N ALA A 115 -9.31 -15.45 -8.18
CA ALA A 115 -8.82 -14.14 -7.71
C ALA A 115 -8.84 -13.05 -8.81
N PHE A 116 -9.03 -13.45 -10.09
CA PHE A 116 -8.84 -12.60 -11.26
C PHE A 116 -9.92 -12.71 -12.36
N ARG A 117 -11.14 -13.23 -12.10
CA ARG A 117 -12.23 -13.16 -13.12
C ARG A 117 -12.85 -11.76 -13.17
N TRP A 118 -12.01 -10.79 -13.50
CA TRP A 118 -12.41 -9.45 -13.89
C TRP A 118 -12.77 -9.47 -15.38
N ARG A 119 -13.84 -8.75 -15.73
CA ARG A 119 -14.21 -8.48 -17.12
C ARG A 119 -13.08 -7.61 -17.71
N ARG A 120 -12.09 -8.24 -18.34
CA ARG A 120 -11.08 -7.53 -19.12
C ARG A 120 -11.73 -7.20 -20.46
N ASP A 121 -12.20 -5.97 -20.59
CA ASP A 121 -12.08 -5.29 -21.89
C ASP A 121 -10.58 -5.28 -22.28
N ALA A 122 -10.24 -4.95 -23.53
CA ALA A 122 -8.85 -4.89 -24.00
C ALA A 122 -8.02 -3.83 -23.21
N GLY A 123 -7.60 -4.20 -22.00
CA GLY A 123 -6.71 -3.43 -21.15
C GLY A 123 -5.26 -3.65 -21.54
N PRO A 124 -4.33 -2.89 -20.92
CA PRO A 124 -2.91 -3.02 -21.21
C PRO A 124 -2.43 -4.45 -20.96
N SER A 125 -1.40 -4.86 -21.70
CA SER A 125 -0.68 -6.10 -21.45
C SER A 125 -0.11 -6.12 -20.03
N ALA A 126 0.23 -7.30 -19.51
CA ALA A 126 0.85 -7.40 -18.19
C ALA A 126 2.18 -6.63 -18.12
N GLU A 127 2.92 -6.60 -19.22
CA GLU A 127 4.17 -5.86 -19.37
C GLU A 127 3.93 -4.35 -19.35
N GLU A 128 2.98 -3.86 -20.15
CA GLU A 128 2.61 -2.43 -20.19
C GLU A 128 2.09 -1.95 -18.84
N LEU A 129 1.24 -2.76 -18.18
CA LEU A 129 0.79 -2.47 -16.83
C LEU A 129 1.98 -2.38 -15.88
N GLY A 130 2.91 -3.33 -15.96
CA GLY A 130 4.10 -3.33 -15.13
C GLY A 130 4.95 -2.08 -15.30
N GLN A 131 5.23 -1.70 -16.55
CA GLN A 131 5.97 -0.48 -16.88
C GLN A 131 5.31 0.76 -16.28
N ARG A 132 3.97 0.88 -16.38
CA ARG A 132 3.23 2.01 -15.79
C ARG A 132 3.32 2.07 -14.26
N LEU A 133 3.23 0.92 -13.59
CA LEU A 133 3.33 0.84 -12.14
C LEU A 133 4.72 1.26 -11.63
N VAL A 134 5.77 0.82 -12.33
CA VAL A 134 7.15 1.21 -12.01
C VAL A 134 7.35 2.71 -12.25
N GLU A 135 6.89 3.22 -13.39
CA GLU A 135 7.03 4.64 -13.74
C GLU A 135 6.35 5.55 -12.72
N TRP A 136 5.10 5.26 -12.35
CA TRP A 136 4.41 6.06 -11.34
C TRP A 136 5.08 6.02 -9.97
N ASN A 137 5.64 4.87 -9.57
CA ASN A 137 6.38 4.79 -8.32
C ASN A 137 7.68 5.61 -8.37
N ARG A 138 8.36 5.62 -9.52
CA ARG A 138 9.55 6.46 -9.73
C ARG A 138 9.21 7.95 -9.64
N MET A 139 8.16 8.39 -10.33
CA MET A 139 7.69 9.79 -10.27
C MET A 139 7.40 10.24 -8.84
N ASP A 140 6.77 9.37 -8.04
CA ASP A 140 6.49 9.62 -6.63
C ASP A 140 7.77 9.83 -5.80
N ARG A 141 8.81 9.02 -6.06
CA ARG A 141 10.12 9.13 -5.37
C ARG A 141 10.85 10.42 -5.77
N GLU A 142 10.84 10.76 -7.05
CA GLU A 142 11.46 11.98 -7.58
C GLU A 142 10.78 13.24 -7.03
N GLN A 143 9.44 13.25 -6.97
CA GLN A 143 8.70 14.36 -6.36
C GLN A 143 9.02 14.49 -4.87
N LEU A 144 9.14 13.39 -4.13
CA LEU A 144 9.49 13.46 -2.71
C LEU A 144 10.92 13.97 -2.51
N PHE A 145 11.85 13.58 -3.37
CA PHE A 145 13.22 14.06 -3.32
C PHE A 145 13.31 15.57 -3.61
N SER A 146 12.55 16.09 -4.57
CA SER A 146 12.55 17.53 -4.90
C SER A 146 11.94 18.42 -3.81
N LEU A 147 11.21 17.83 -2.86
CA LEU A 147 10.64 18.52 -1.70
C LEU A 147 11.55 18.47 -0.47
N LEU A 148 12.70 17.77 -0.53
CA LEU A 148 13.70 17.80 0.54
C LEU A 148 14.54 19.10 0.41
N PRO A 149 14.75 19.83 1.52
CA PRO A 149 15.53 21.07 1.53
C PRO A 149 17.04 20.84 1.29
#